data_AF-A0A4Q3UUS2-F1
#
_entry.id   AF-A0A4Q3UUS2-F1
#
_cell.length_a   1.000
_cell.length_b   1.000
_cell.length_c   1.000
_cell.angle_alpha   90.00
_cell.angle_beta   90.00
_cell.angle_gamma   90.00
#
_symmetry.space_group_name_H-M   'P 1'
#
loop_
_entity.id
_entity.type
_entity.pdbx_description
1 polymer ?
#
loop_
_entity_poly.entity_id
_entity_poly.type
_entity_poly.pdbx_seq_one_letter_code
_entity_poly.pdbx_strand_id
1 'polypeptide(L)'
;LCGGLVGAVLLLRTSAVAFTFVLPWLLLAASIALMFGRRIGDALRARWHIHANAVLAVQFALGIYGGYFGGAVGIMMIAMWGLLDKCDVQRLNAPRTLLVSAANIVAVLAFILAGAVRWPETLTMLAGAIIGGYGGACIGRRAPPRVTRAITLLATSCITVAFFVKTYAPSLLHR
;
A
#
# COMPACT_ATOMS: atom_id res chain seq x y z
N LEU A 1 -9.39 -6.25 9.67
CA LEU A 1 -10.37 -6.82 8.71
C LEU A 1 -11.52 -5.86 8.44
N CYS A 2 -12.25 -5.40 9.47
CA CYS A 2 -13.34 -4.41 9.30
C CYS A 2 -12.90 -3.17 8.51
N GLY A 3 -11.73 -2.59 8.82
CA GLY A 3 -11.17 -1.49 8.04
C GLY A 3 -11.00 -1.84 6.56
N GLY A 4 -10.45 -3.02 6.24
CA GLY A 4 -10.29 -3.50 4.86
C GLY A 4 -11.61 -3.64 4.11
N LEU A 5 -12.64 -4.17 4.76
CA LEU A 5 -13.99 -4.23 4.20
C LEU A 5 -14.54 -2.82 3.91
N VAL A 6 -14.41 -1.90 4.87
CA VAL A 6 -14.83 -0.50 4.70
C VAL A 6 -14.09 0.16 3.54
N GLY A 7 -12.77 -0.04 3.43
CA GLY A 7 -11.98 0.46 2.32
C GLY A 7 -12.41 -0.07 0.95
N ALA A 8 -12.69 -1.37 0.86
CA ALA A 8 -13.17 -1.99 -0.37
C ALA A 8 -14.56 -1.46 -0.78
N VAL A 9 -15.49 -1.32 0.18
CA VAL A 9 -16.80 -0.73 -0.05
C VAL A 9 -16.67 0.74 -0.48
N LEU A 10 -15.78 1.51 0.14
CA LEU A 10 -15.51 2.89 -0.23
C LEU A 10 -15.02 2.97 -1.68
N LEU A 11 -14.12 2.07 -2.10
CA LEU A 11 -13.63 2.03 -3.48
C LEU A 11 -14.75 1.66 -4.46
N LEU A 12 -15.59 0.67 -4.13
CA LEU A 12 -16.76 0.29 -4.95
C LEU A 12 -17.78 1.42 -5.12
N ARG A 13 -17.90 2.31 -4.12
CA ARG A 13 -18.77 3.49 -4.17
C ARG A 13 -18.10 4.70 -4.84
N THR A 14 -16.78 4.66 -5.04
CA THR A 14 -16.05 5.77 -5.64
C THR A 14 -16.16 5.72 -7.15
N SER A 15 -16.55 6.82 -7.77
CA SER A 15 -16.60 6.90 -9.24
C SER A 15 -15.20 6.79 -9.85
N ALA A 16 -15.10 6.25 -11.07
CA ALA A 16 -13.83 6.12 -11.78
C ALA A 16 -13.09 7.46 -11.92
N VAL A 17 -13.85 8.55 -12.11
CA VAL A 17 -13.30 9.92 -12.20
C VAL A 17 -12.73 10.37 -10.86
N ALA A 18 -13.48 10.20 -9.76
CA ALA A 18 -13.01 10.58 -8.42
C ALA A 18 -11.77 9.76 -8.03
N PHE A 19 -11.75 8.46 -8.34
CA PHE A 19 -10.58 7.62 -8.10
C PHE A 19 -9.36 8.11 -8.88
N THR A 20 -9.51 8.44 -10.16
CA THR A 20 -8.41 8.95 -11.00
C THR A 20 -7.81 10.25 -10.47
N PHE A 21 -8.62 11.08 -9.80
CA PHE A 21 -8.18 12.31 -9.16
C PHE A 21 -7.43 12.08 -7.84
N VAL A 22 -7.89 11.13 -7.03
CA VAL A 22 -7.31 10.80 -5.71
C VAL A 22 -6.08 9.86 -5.82
N LEU A 23 -6.03 9.02 -6.87
CA LEU A 23 -4.98 8.03 -7.09
C LEU A 23 -3.54 8.58 -7.03
N PRO A 24 -3.21 9.73 -7.65
CA PRO A 24 -1.86 10.30 -7.55
C PRO A 24 -1.46 10.61 -6.10
N TRP A 25 -2.39 11.09 -5.27
CA TRP A 25 -2.13 11.35 -3.85
C TRP A 25 -1.89 10.07 -3.04
N LEU A 26 -2.60 8.98 -3.38
CA LEU A 26 -2.37 7.67 -2.76
C LEU A 26 -1.00 7.09 -3.15
N LEU A 27 -0.61 7.25 -4.42
CA LEU A 27 0.73 6.88 -4.90
C LEU A 27 1.83 7.70 -4.23
N LEU A 28 1.58 8.99 -3.99
CA LEU A 28 2.50 9.86 -3.26
C LEU A 28 2.66 9.40 -1.81
N ALA A 29 1.55 9.12 -1.12
CA ALA A 29 1.58 8.59 0.25
C ALA A 29 2.35 7.26 0.32
N ALA A 30 2.10 6.34 -0.63
CA ALA A 30 2.84 5.09 -0.73
C ALA A 30 4.33 5.31 -1.00
N SER A 31 4.68 6.25 -1.88
CA SER A 31 6.08 6.62 -2.20
C SER A 31 6.81 7.18 -1.00
N ILE A 32 6.17 8.10 -0.26
CA ILE A 32 6.73 8.69 0.97
C ILE A 32 6.93 7.58 2.02
N ALA A 33 5.94 6.72 2.22
CA ALA A 33 6.04 5.60 3.15
C ALA A 33 7.16 4.63 2.76
N LEU A 34 7.37 4.36 1.47
CA LEU A 34 8.47 3.53 0.98
C LEU A 34 9.84 4.21 1.17
N MET A 35 9.92 5.52 0.88
CA MET A 35 11.14 6.31 0.96
C MET A 35 11.63 6.49 2.39
N PHE A 36 10.70 6.85 3.27
CA PHE A 36 11.00 7.26 4.62
C PHE A 36 10.58 6.26 5.69
N GLY A 37 9.83 5.19 5.37
CA GLY A 37 9.22 4.29 6.35
C GLY A 37 10.17 3.76 7.43
N ARG A 38 11.41 3.40 7.06
CA ARG A 38 12.45 3.00 8.05
C ARG A 38 12.86 4.16 8.96
N ARG A 39 13.17 5.33 8.39
CA ARG A 39 13.60 6.51 9.15
C ARG A 39 12.49 7.09 10.01
N ILE A 40 11.25 7.09 9.50
CA ILE A 40 10.04 7.51 10.20
C ILE A 40 9.80 6.59 11.39
N GLY A 41 9.82 5.27 11.17
CA GLY A 41 9.67 4.30 12.26
C GLY A 41 10.70 4.49 13.37
N ASP A 42 11.98 4.62 13.02
CA ASP A 42 13.06 4.81 13.99
C ASP A 42 12.96 6.17 14.73
N ALA A 43 12.63 7.25 14.01
CA ALA A 43 12.54 8.60 14.58
C ALA A 43 11.30 8.79 15.47
N LEU A 44 10.16 8.22 15.09
CA LEU A 44 8.94 8.27 15.91
C LEU A 44 9.09 7.42 17.17
N ARG A 45 9.77 6.27 17.08
CA ARG A 45 10.06 5.41 18.23
C ARG A 45 10.88 6.12 19.31
N ALA A 46 11.75 7.04 18.91
CA ALA A 46 12.57 7.83 19.84
C ALA A 46 11.78 8.93 20.57
N ARG A 47 10.57 9.28 20.11
CA ARG A 47 9.84 10.45 20.62
C ARG A 47 8.44 10.13 21.16
N TRP A 48 7.79 9.04 20.72
CA TRP A 48 6.37 8.81 20.98
C TRP A 48 6.12 7.39 21.51
N HIS A 49 5.62 7.30 22.75
CA HIS A 49 5.00 6.08 23.28
C HIS A 49 3.48 6.18 23.06
N ILE A 50 2.94 5.36 22.17
CA ILE A 50 1.53 5.41 21.79
C ILE A 50 0.74 4.40 22.64
N HIS A 51 -0.39 4.85 23.21
CA HIS A 51 -1.31 3.99 23.96
C HIS A 51 -2.02 2.97 23.05
N ALA A 52 -2.39 1.81 23.61
CA ALA A 52 -3.03 0.70 22.88
C ALA A 52 -4.27 1.10 22.07
N ASN A 53 -5.06 2.05 22.54
CA ASN A 53 -6.28 2.51 21.83
C ASN A 53 -5.94 3.26 20.53
N ALA A 54 -4.90 4.10 20.55
CA ALA A 54 -4.45 4.82 19.37
C ALA A 54 -3.87 3.86 18.31
N VAL A 55 -3.32 2.73 18.74
CA VAL A 55 -2.83 1.67 17.85
C VAL A 55 -3.97 1.01 17.11
N LEU A 56 -5.03 0.65 17.81
CA LEU A 56 -6.23 0.08 17.20
C LEU A 56 -6.82 1.04 16.17
N ALA A 57 -6.88 2.34 16.48
CA ALA A 57 -7.35 3.36 15.56
C ALA A 57 -6.47 3.47 14.29
N VAL A 58 -5.15 3.56 14.45
CA VAL A 58 -4.22 3.61 13.31
C VAL A 58 -4.26 2.32 12.50
N GLN A 59 -4.34 1.16 13.16
CA GLN A 59 -4.43 -0.15 12.51
C GLN A 59 -5.73 -0.29 11.71
N PHE A 60 -6.84 0.25 12.23
CA PHE A 60 -8.11 0.33 11.51
C PHE A 60 -8.00 1.24 10.28
N ALA A 61 -7.40 2.42 10.42
CA ALA A 61 -7.16 3.35 9.31
C ALA A 61 -6.25 2.75 8.23
N LEU A 62 -5.16 2.07 8.62
CA LEU A 62 -4.31 1.31 7.70
C LEU A 62 -5.08 0.18 7.02
N GLY A 63 -6.04 -0.43 7.72
CA GLY A 63 -6.98 -1.39 7.15
C GLY A 63 -7.84 -0.77 6.05
N ILE A 64 -8.44 0.40 6.29
CA ILE A 64 -9.23 1.15 5.27
C ILE A 64 -8.37 1.46 4.06
N TYR A 65 -7.21 2.06 4.28
CA TYR A 65 -6.26 2.38 3.21
C TYR A 65 -5.84 1.12 2.44
N GLY A 66 -5.64 -0.01 3.14
CA GLY A 66 -5.30 -1.29 2.53
C GLY A 66 -6.42 -1.89 1.68
N GLY A 67 -7.68 -1.79 2.14
CA GLY A 67 -8.84 -2.24 1.37
C GLY A 67 -9.18 -1.34 0.18
N TYR A 68 -8.87 -0.05 0.27
CA TYR A 68 -9.14 0.93 -0.79
C TYR A 68 -8.06 0.94 -1.87
N PHE A 69 -6.77 0.92 -1.50
CA PHE A 69 -5.66 1.06 -2.45
C PHE A 69 -4.57 -0.01 -2.29
N GLY A 70 -4.26 -0.43 -1.07
CA GLY A 70 -3.31 -1.53 -0.82
C GLY A 70 -1.82 -1.17 -0.95
N GLY A 71 -1.46 -0.02 -1.57
CA GLY A 71 -0.08 0.34 -1.85
C GLY A 71 0.76 0.65 -0.59
N ALA A 72 1.90 -0.01 -0.42
CA ALA A 72 2.84 0.17 0.69
C ALA A 72 2.29 0.01 2.14
N VAL A 73 1.04 -0.46 2.31
CA VAL A 73 0.37 -0.65 3.61
C VAL A 73 1.22 -1.43 4.59
N GLY A 74 1.83 -2.52 4.14
CA GLY A 74 2.63 -3.37 5.02
C GLY A 74 3.86 -2.65 5.57
N ILE A 75 4.44 -1.68 4.85
CA ILE A 75 5.58 -0.90 5.35
C ILE A 75 5.09 0.07 6.43
N MET A 76 3.96 0.72 6.20
CA MET A 76 3.30 1.60 7.18
C MET A 76 2.95 0.83 8.46
N MET A 77 2.52 -0.43 8.32
CA MET A 77 2.18 -1.32 9.43
C MET A 77 3.41 -1.68 10.29
N ILE A 78 4.54 -2.04 9.67
CA ILE A 78 5.80 -2.26 10.39
C ILE A 78 6.26 -0.97 11.08
N ALA A 79 6.17 0.17 10.40
CA ALA A 79 6.56 1.46 10.98
C ALA A 79 5.70 1.79 12.21
N MET A 80 4.40 1.52 12.17
CA MET A 80 3.49 1.72 13.30
C MET A 80 3.77 0.75 14.45
N TRP A 81 3.95 -0.54 14.16
CA TRP A 81 4.23 -1.54 15.20
C TRP A 81 5.60 -1.36 15.86
N GLY A 82 6.58 -0.81 15.14
CA GLY A 82 7.86 -0.42 15.71
C GLY A 82 7.76 0.68 16.79
N LEU A 83 6.62 1.36 16.90
CA LEU A 83 6.34 2.34 17.98
C LEU A 83 5.85 1.70 19.27
N LEU A 84 5.35 0.46 19.19
CA LEU A 84 4.72 -0.23 20.31
C LEU A 84 5.68 -1.12 21.06
N ASP A 85 6.49 -1.85 20.29
CA ASP A 85 7.30 -2.92 20.83
C ASP A 85 8.71 -2.81 20.29
N LYS A 86 9.68 -3.19 21.14
CA LYS A 86 11.09 -3.26 20.76
C LYS A 86 11.41 -4.54 20.00
N CYS A 87 10.40 -5.26 19.53
CA CYS A 87 10.55 -6.49 18.78
C CYS A 87 11.37 -6.28 17.50
N ASP A 88 12.15 -7.30 17.19
CA ASP A 88 12.92 -7.39 15.96
C ASP A 88 11.98 -7.25 14.74
N VAL A 89 12.37 -6.40 13.79
CA VAL A 89 11.62 -6.11 12.56
C VAL A 89 11.30 -7.42 11.81
N GLN A 90 12.17 -8.43 11.95
CA GLN A 90 11.98 -9.73 11.34
C GLN A 90 10.78 -10.50 11.93
N ARG A 91 10.51 -10.37 13.23
CA ARG A 91 9.34 -10.99 13.88
C ARG A 91 8.02 -10.34 13.44
N LEU A 92 8.05 -9.05 13.10
CA LEU A 92 6.89 -8.31 12.62
C LEU A 92 6.48 -8.68 11.19
N ASN A 93 7.38 -9.26 10.38
CA ASN A 93 7.10 -9.59 8.99
C ASN A 93 6.02 -10.67 8.81
N ALA A 94 6.02 -11.70 9.66
CA ALA A 94 5.04 -12.79 9.59
C ALA A 94 3.60 -12.31 9.89
N PRO A 95 3.30 -11.67 11.03
CA PRO A 95 1.96 -11.16 11.31
C PRO A 95 1.55 -10.07 10.32
N ARG A 96 2.47 -9.20 9.90
CA ARG A 96 2.21 -8.17 8.87
C ARG A 96 1.75 -8.80 7.57
N THR A 97 2.45 -9.83 7.09
CA THR A 97 2.09 -10.52 5.85
C THR A 97 0.75 -11.23 5.98
N LEU A 98 0.48 -11.88 7.11
CA LEU A 98 -0.82 -12.53 7.36
C LEU A 98 -1.98 -11.52 7.35
N LEU A 99 -1.83 -10.40 8.07
CA LEU A 99 -2.87 -9.37 8.16
C LEU A 99 -3.11 -8.65 6.83
N VAL A 100 -2.06 -8.32 6.08
CA VAL A 100 -2.19 -7.71 4.75
C VAL A 100 -2.85 -8.69 3.78
N SER A 101 -2.44 -9.97 3.78
CA SER A 101 -3.06 -11.00 2.94
C SER A 101 -4.53 -11.21 3.29
N ALA A 102 -4.88 -11.30 4.57
CA ALA A 102 -6.27 -11.45 4.99
C ALA A 102 -7.13 -10.24 4.62
N ALA A 103 -6.60 -9.01 4.77
CA ALA A 103 -7.29 -7.80 4.33
C ALA A 103 -7.51 -7.79 2.80
N ASN A 104 -6.50 -8.19 2.03
CA ASN A 104 -6.60 -8.30 0.58
C ASN A 104 -7.62 -9.35 0.14
N ILE A 105 -7.68 -10.51 0.81
CA ILE A 105 -8.68 -11.55 0.52
C ILE A 105 -10.09 -10.99 0.76
N VAL A 106 -10.31 -10.29 1.88
CA VAL A 106 -11.62 -9.66 2.17
C VAL A 106 -11.97 -8.63 1.10
N ALA A 107 -11.02 -7.81 0.66
CA ALA A 107 -11.25 -6.85 -0.41
C ALA A 107 -11.61 -7.55 -1.73
N VAL A 108 -10.83 -8.55 -2.15
CA VAL A 108 -11.09 -9.35 -3.37
C VAL A 108 -12.48 -9.98 -3.33
N LEU A 109 -12.86 -10.60 -2.21
CA LEU A 109 -14.20 -11.17 -2.04
C LEU A 109 -15.29 -10.10 -2.16
N ALA A 110 -15.10 -8.92 -1.57
CA ALA A 110 -16.04 -7.80 -1.72
C ALA A 110 -16.18 -7.35 -3.18
N PHE A 111 -15.08 -7.25 -3.94
CA PHE A 111 -15.11 -6.92 -5.37
C PHE A 111 -15.84 -7.99 -6.22
N ILE A 112 -15.60 -9.28 -5.93
CA ILE A 112 -16.28 -10.39 -6.61
C ILE A 112 -17.79 -10.35 -6.34
N LEU A 113 -18.19 -10.21 -5.07
CA LEU A 113 -19.60 -10.16 -4.66
C LEU A 113 -20.32 -8.93 -5.25
N ALA A 114 -19.62 -7.82 -5.43
CA ALA A 114 -20.17 -6.63 -6.05
C ALA A 114 -20.28 -6.71 -7.58
N GLY A 115 -19.81 -7.79 -8.21
CA GLY A 115 -19.83 -7.95 -9.67
C GLY A 115 -18.91 -6.97 -10.40
N ALA A 116 -17.97 -6.33 -9.70
CA ALA A 116 -17.08 -5.31 -10.24
C ALA A 116 -15.82 -5.90 -10.92
N VAL A 117 -15.73 -7.22 -11.03
CA VAL A 117 -14.55 -7.93 -11.56
C VAL A 117 -14.71 -8.22 -13.04
N ARG A 118 -13.79 -7.66 -13.82
CA ARG A 118 -13.59 -7.93 -15.24
C ARG A 118 -12.63 -9.12 -15.40
N TRP A 119 -13.18 -10.33 -15.51
CA TRP A 119 -12.41 -11.58 -15.39
C TRP A 119 -11.23 -11.72 -16.38
N PRO A 120 -11.38 -11.45 -17.69
CA PRO A 120 -10.26 -11.58 -18.63
C PRO A 120 -9.08 -10.68 -18.24
N GLU A 121 -9.36 -9.41 -18.01
CA GLU A 121 -8.38 -8.39 -17.63
C GLU A 121 -7.76 -8.71 -16.26
N THR A 122 -8.58 -9.20 -15.32
CA THR A 122 -8.14 -9.62 -13.98
C THR A 122 -7.20 -10.81 -14.04
N LEU A 123 -7.49 -11.82 -14.87
CA LEU A 123 -6.64 -13.00 -15.02
C LEU A 123 -5.29 -12.65 -15.66
N THR A 124 -5.28 -11.78 -16.67
CA THR A 124 -4.03 -11.28 -17.27
C THR A 124 -3.21 -10.49 -16.25
N MET A 125 -3.86 -9.60 -15.48
CA MET A 125 -3.20 -8.83 -14.43
C MET A 125 -2.67 -9.74 -13.31
N LEU A 126 -3.43 -10.77 -12.91
CA LEU A 126 -3.04 -11.75 -11.90
C LEU A 126 -1.82 -12.55 -12.34
N ALA A 127 -1.81 -13.06 -13.57
CA ALA A 127 -0.66 -13.79 -14.12
C ALA A 127 0.60 -12.90 -14.13
N GLY A 128 0.48 -11.67 -14.62
CA GLY A 128 1.57 -10.69 -14.61
C GLY A 128 2.07 -10.36 -13.20
N ALA A 129 1.16 -10.19 -12.24
CA ALA A 129 1.48 -9.91 -10.85
C ALA A 129 2.19 -11.08 -10.15
N ILE A 130 1.78 -12.32 -10.42
CA ILE A 130 2.43 -13.53 -9.90
C ILE A 130 3.86 -13.64 -10.47
N ILE A 131 4.00 -13.53 -11.79
CA ILE A 131 5.30 -13.65 -12.47
C ILE A 131 6.23 -12.53 -12.00
N GLY A 132 5.78 -11.28 -12.02
CA GLY A 132 6.56 -10.12 -11.60
C GLY A 132 6.88 -10.14 -10.10
N GLY A 133 5.92 -10.53 -9.26
CA GLY A 133 6.09 -10.61 -7.81
C GLY A 133 7.09 -11.70 -7.41
N TYR A 134 6.94 -12.92 -7.95
CA TYR A 134 7.84 -14.03 -7.64
C TYR A 134 9.22 -13.83 -8.27
N GLY A 135 9.28 -13.43 -9.55
CA GLY A 135 10.52 -13.12 -10.24
C GLY A 135 11.29 -11.98 -9.58
N GLY A 136 10.59 -10.88 -9.25
CA GLY A 136 11.13 -9.75 -8.51
C GLY A 136 11.64 -10.14 -7.12
N ALA A 137 10.94 -11.01 -6.40
CA ALA A 137 11.41 -11.51 -5.10
C ALA A 137 12.64 -12.42 -5.25
N CYS A 138 12.71 -13.24 -6.30
CA CYS A 138 13.87 -14.11 -6.56
C CYS A 138 15.13 -13.29 -6.88
N ILE A 139 15.00 -12.31 -7.79
CA ILE A 139 16.09 -11.40 -8.17
C ILE A 139 16.47 -10.49 -7.00
N GLY A 140 15.46 -9.90 -6.35
CA GLY A 140 15.65 -8.95 -5.24
C GLY A 140 16.34 -9.54 -4.02
N ARG A 141 16.20 -10.86 -3.78
CA ARG A 141 16.94 -11.59 -2.72
C ARG A 141 18.43 -11.73 -3.00
N ARG A 142 18.83 -11.73 -4.27
CA ARG A 142 20.25 -11.84 -4.70
C ARG A 142 20.90 -10.47 -4.91
N ALA A 143 20.10 -9.43 -5.11
CA ALA A 143 20.59 -8.07 -5.33
C ALA A 143 21.03 -7.37 -4.02
N PRO A 144 22.02 -6.46 -4.06
CA PRO A 144 22.39 -5.66 -2.90
C PRO A 144 21.19 -4.84 -2.38
N PRO A 145 20.96 -4.76 -1.05
CA PRO A 145 19.81 -4.06 -0.49
C PRO A 145 19.68 -2.58 -0.94
N ARG A 146 20.82 -1.93 -1.21
CA ARG A 146 20.86 -0.55 -1.73
C ARG A 146 20.27 -0.45 -3.13
N VAL A 147 20.58 -1.41 -4.00
CA VAL A 147 20.11 -1.45 -5.40
C VAL A 147 18.61 -1.73 -5.43
N THR A 148 18.15 -2.75 -4.70
CA THR A 148 16.73 -3.08 -4.60
C THR A 148 15.93 -1.87 -4.12
N ARG A 149 16.40 -1.19 -3.07
CA ARG A 149 15.75 0.02 -2.56
C ARG A 149 15.75 1.16 -3.58
N ALA A 150 16.87 1.41 -4.26
CA ALA A 150 16.97 2.46 -5.26
C ALA A 150 15.99 2.22 -6.43
N ILE A 151 15.93 0.99 -6.96
CA ILE A 151 15.03 0.63 -8.05
C ILE A 151 13.58 0.78 -7.62
N THR A 152 13.18 0.26 -6.45
CA THR A 152 11.78 0.41 -5.99
C THR A 152 11.41 1.88 -5.79
N LEU A 153 12.32 2.71 -5.27
CA LEU A 153 12.08 4.14 -5.10
C LEU A 153 11.96 4.87 -6.43
N LEU A 154 12.85 4.60 -7.39
CA LEU A 154 12.79 5.17 -8.73
C LEU A 154 11.48 4.76 -9.42
N ALA A 155 11.15 3.47 -9.43
CA ALA A 155 9.91 2.98 -10.05
C ALA A 155 8.67 3.64 -9.44
N THR A 156 8.56 3.67 -8.11
CA THR A 156 7.38 4.25 -7.44
C THR A 156 7.31 5.76 -7.66
N SER A 157 8.45 6.47 -7.66
CA SER A 157 8.51 7.91 -7.93
C SER A 157 8.11 8.22 -9.37
N CYS A 158 8.64 7.47 -10.35
CA CYS A 158 8.28 7.61 -11.76
C CYS A 158 6.78 7.37 -12.00
N ILE A 159 6.21 6.31 -11.42
CA ILE A 159 4.77 6.02 -11.53
C ILE A 159 3.95 7.16 -10.89
N THR A 160 4.35 7.64 -9.71
CA THR A 160 3.67 8.74 -9.02
C THR A 160 3.67 10.00 -9.87
N VAL A 161 4.83 10.41 -10.39
CA VAL A 161 4.95 11.60 -11.26
C VAL A 161 4.14 11.43 -12.53
N ALA A 162 4.22 10.26 -13.19
CA ALA A 162 3.48 10.00 -14.41
C ALA A 162 1.95 10.11 -14.20
N PHE A 163 1.43 9.58 -13.09
CA PHE A 163 0.02 9.71 -12.76
C PHE A 163 -0.38 11.13 -12.37
N PHE A 164 0.48 11.88 -11.67
CA PHE A 164 0.25 13.30 -11.40
C PHE A 164 0.16 14.10 -12.70
N VAL A 165 1.11 13.91 -13.63
CA VAL A 165 1.10 14.59 -14.93
C VAL A 165 -0.14 14.20 -15.72
N LYS A 166 -0.45 12.90 -15.83
CA LYS A 166 -1.62 12.42 -16.58
C LYS A 166 -2.94 12.99 -16.04
N THR A 167 -3.09 13.07 -14.72
CA THR A 167 -4.34 13.53 -14.09
C THR A 167 -4.46 15.06 -14.09
N TYR A 168 -3.37 15.80 -13.81
CA TYR A 168 -3.42 17.25 -13.56
C TYR A 168 -2.89 18.12 -14.71
N ALA A 169 -2.03 17.63 -15.60
CA ALA A 169 -1.54 18.45 -16.73
C ALA A 169 -2.66 18.91 -17.68
N PRO A 170 -3.67 18.09 -18.04
CA PRO A 170 -4.79 18.54 -18.88
C PRO A 170 -5.62 19.65 -18.22
N SER A 171 -5.70 19.65 -16.88
CA SER A 171 -6.44 20.66 -16.12
C SER A 171 -5.72 22.02 -16.02
N LEU A 172 -4.40 22.03 -16.27
CA LEU A 172 -3.56 23.23 -16.28
C LEU A 172 -3.49 23.90 -17.67
N LEU A 173 -3.65 23.12 -18.74
CA LEU A 173 -3.62 23.61 -20.13
C LEU A 173 -4.94 24.25 -20.61
N HIS A 174 -6.03 24.07 -19.87
CA HIS A 174 -7.35 24.65 -20.16
C HIS A 174 -7.77 25.78 -19.19
N ARG A 175 -6.81 26.37 -18.46
CA ARG A 175 -6.99 27.66 -17.77
C ARG A 175 -6.21 28.74 -18.49
#